data_AF-A0A8J3V824-F1
#
_entry.id   AF-A0A8J3V824-F1
#
_cell.length_a   1.000
_cell.length_b   1.000
_cell.length_c   1.000
_cell.angle_alpha   90.00
_cell.angle_beta   90.00
_cell.angle_gamma   90.00
#
_symmetry.space_group_name_H-M   'P 1'
#
loop_
_entity.id
_entity.type
_entity.pdbx_description
1 polymer ?
#
loop_
_entity_poly.entity_id
_entity_poly.type
_entity_poly.pdbx_seq_one_letter_code
_entity_poly.pdbx_strand_id
1 'polypeptide(L)'
;MAIVKRIIPALTLCATAGVLVIASAPAMGATKPIDEPAAVPVVKPVHEPYRPPMSCTYQVVKVRPSSFLNVRQGPGLRYRPIGELTTADGRFLGACGVTRGWVALTSSSGRLGWASAGYLYRIPTPHPSLIRRPALSCSYRVANLRKGGDLQVRKGPGLTYERIGTLDQADGRFAGACSAWRGWVAVTTSDGQPGWASSRYLKK
;
A
#
# COMPACT_ATOMS: atom_id res chain seq x y z
N MET A 1 -55.00 22.45 -3.54
CA MET A 1 -54.41 21.37 -2.72
C MET A 1 -54.86 20.03 -3.29
N ALA A 2 -53.96 19.31 -3.95
CA ALA A 2 -54.27 18.09 -4.68
C ALA A 2 -53.92 16.83 -3.86
N ILE A 3 -54.80 15.85 -4.01
CA ILE A 3 -54.90 14.52 -3.39
C ILE A 3 -53.71 13.63 -3.76
N VAL A 4 -53.18 12.83 -2.81
CA VAL A 4 -52.89 11.40 -3.04
C VAL A 4 -53.15 10.58 -1.76
N LYS A 5 -54.16 9.70 -1.86
CA LYS A 5 -54.49 8.59 -0.96
C LYS A 5 -53.35 7.55 -0.93
N ARG A 6 -53.06 7.01 0.26
CA ARG A 6 -52.53 5.64 0.40
C ARG A 6 -53.37 4.87 1.40
N ILE A 7 -54.01 3.82 0.88
CA ILE A 7 -54.67 2.72 1.58
C ILE A 7 -53.72 1.53 1.47
N ILE A 8 -53.55 0.73 2.54
CA ILE A 8 -53.54 -0.75 2.57
C ILE A 8 -53.39 -1.21 4.05
N PRO A 9 -53.98 -2.36 4.43
CA PRO A 9 -54.68 -2.55 5.69
C PRO A 9 -53.92 -3.33 6.79
N ALA A 10 -54.60 -3.41 7.93
CA ALA A 10 -54.25 -4.02 9.21
C ALA A 10 -54.43 -5.56 9.28
N LEU A 11 -54.15 -6.08 10.50
CA LEU A 11 -54.36 -7.43 11.07
C LEU A 11 -53.15 -8.37 10.91
N THR A 12 -52.67 -9.09 11.95
CA THR A 12 -53.42 -9.82 12.99
C THR A 12 -52.57 -10.04 14.27
N LEU A 13 -53.23 -10.05 15.44
CA LEU A 13 -52.72 -10.37 16.79
C LEU A 13 -53.14 -11.80 17.23
N CYS A 14 -52.30 -12.51 18.02
CA CYS A 14 -52.61 -13.51 19.09
C CYS A 14 -51.27 -14.20 19.49
N ALA A 15 -50.72 -14.24 20.71
CA ALA A 15 -51.22 -14.63 22.06
C ALA A 15 -51.75 -16.09 22.04
N THR A 16 -51.37 -17.10 22.83
CA THR A 16 -50.99 -17.27 24.27
C THR A 16 -50.41 -18.71 24.46
N ALA A 17 -49.42 -18.96 25.34
CA ALA A 17 -49.47 -19.56 26.71
C ALA A 17 -49.35 -21.10 26.88
N GLY A 18 -48.62 -21.50 27.95
CA GLY A 18 -48.65 -22.80 28.66
C GLY A 18 -47.59 -23.83 28.23
N VAL A 19 -46.89 -24.60 29.08
CA VAL A 19 -47.12 -25.06 30.47
C VAL A 19 -45.77 -25.45 31.14
N LEU A 20 -45.77 -25.35 32.48
CA LEU A 20 -44.75 -25.67 33.49
C LEU A 20 -44.62 -27.20 33.75
N VAL A 21 -43.41 -27.73 33.95
CA VAL A 21 -43.18 -29.00 34.68
C VAL A 21 -42.02 -28.85 35.67
N ILE A 22 -42.29 -29.30 36.89
CA ILE A 22 -41.48 -29.33 38.12
C ILE A 22 -40.72 -30.66 38.25
N ALA A 23 -39.49 -30.64 38.78
CA ALA A 23 -38.88 -31.77 39.51
C ALA A 23 -37.65 -31.33 40.33
N SER A 24 -37.53 -31.90 41.52
CA SER A 24 -36.60 -31.60 42.63
C SER A 24 -35.25 -32.36 42.58
N ALA A 25 -34.28 -31.86 43.35
CA ALA A 25 -32.82 -32.14 43.44
C ALA A 25 -32.37 -33.60 43.78
N PRO A 26 -31.06 -33.95 43.65
CA PRO A 26 -30.07 -33.70 44.73
C PRO A 26 -28.64 -33.32 44.25
N ALA A 27 -27.75 -33.06 45.22
CA ALA A 27 -26.38 -32.55 45.08
C ALA A 27 -25.27 -33.62 44.88
N MET A 28 -24.10 -33.12 44.45
CA MET A 28 -22.74 -33.68 44.44
C MET A 28 -22.39 -34.81 43.45
N GLY A 29 -21.48 -34.46 42.54
CA GLY A 29 -20.64 -35.39 41.78
C GLY A 29 -19.56 -34.61 41.03
N ALA A 30 -18.36 -34.53 41.61
CA ALA A 30 -17.21 -33.89 40.99
C ALA A 30 -16.69 -34.73 39.81
N THR A 31 -16.79 -34.21 38.60
CA THR A 31 -15.95 -34.62 37.46
C THR A 31 -15.60 -33.39 36.66
N LYS A 32 -14.32 -33.01 36.69
CA LYS A 32 -13.72 -31.93 35.92
C LYS A 32 -13.93 -32.16 34.41
N PRO A 33 -14.68 -31.32 33.67
CA PRO A 33 -14.62 -31.31 32.23
C PRO A 33 -13.34 -30.57 31.83
N ILE A 34 -12.55 -31.24 31.01
CA ILE A 34 -11.34 -30.74 30.38
C ILE A 34 -11.75 -29.54 29.53
N ASP A 35 -11.00 -28.43 29.63
CA ASP A 35 -11.23 -27.21 28.84
C ASP A 35 -11.41 -27.55 27.36
N GLU A 36 -12.66 -27.51 26.89
CA GLU A 36 -12.94 -27.40 25.46
C GLU A 36 -12.40 -26.04 25.03
N PRO A 37 -11.39 -25.96 24.14
CA PRO A 37 -10.87 -24.67 23.73
C PRO A 37 -12.02 -23.89 23.14
N ALA A 38 -12.37 -22.78 23.80
CA ALA A 38 -13.44 -21.88 23.41
C ALA A 38 -13.38 -21.69 21.88
N ALA A 39 -14.45 -22.10 21.20
CA ALA A 39 -14.58 -21.94 19.77
C ALA A 39 -14.21 -20.51 19.42
N VAL A 40 -13.06 -20.35 18.75
CA VAL A 40 -12.59 -19.03 18.31
C VAL A 40 -13.72 -18.47 17.44
N PRO A 41 -14.27 -17.28 17.76
CA PRO A 41 -15.32 -16.71 16.93
C PRO A 41 -14.76 -16.56 15.53
N VAL A 42 -15.32 -17.30 14.57
CA VAL A 42 -14.98 -17.17 13.16
C VAL A 42 -15.34 -15.75 12.75
N VAL A 43 -14.35 -14.87 12.74
CA VAL A 43 -14.50 -13.49 12.27
C VAL A 43 -14.89 -13.59 10.81
N LYS A 44 -16.16 -13.31 10.50
CA LYS A 44 -16.63 -13.17 9.12
C LYS A 44 -15.69 -12.19 8.41
N PRO A 45 -15.16 -12.50 7.21
CA PRO A 45 -14.29 -11.57 6.51
C PRO A 45 -15.08 -10.30 6.24
N VAL A 46 -14.78 -9.24 6.99
CA VAL A 46 -15.30 -7.91 6.74
C VAL A 46 -14.80 -7.54 5.34
N HIS A 47 -15.72 -7.35 4.39
CA HIS A 47 -15.40 -6.89 3.05
C HIS A 47 -14.99 -5.41 3.14
N GLU A 48 -13.79 -5.15 3.66
CA GLU A 48 -13.19 -3.83 3.64
C GLU A 48 -13.00 -3.41 2.18
N PRO A 49 -13.43 -2.20 1.77
CA PRO A 49 -13.28 -1.78 0.39
C PRO A 49 -11.80 -1.84 0.01
N TYR A 50 -11.48 -2.71 -0.96
CA TYR A 50 -10.12 -2.96 -1.42
C TYR A 50 -9.37 -1.65 -1.66
N ARG A 51 -8.39 -1.36 -0.80
CA ARG A 51 -7.49 -0.21 -0.92
C ARG A 51 -6.17 -0.69 -1.52
N PRO A 52 -5.96 -0.54 -2.84
CA PRO A 52 -4.70 -0.96 -3.44
C PRO A 52 -3.55 -0.13 -2.86
N PRO A 53 -2.37 -0.73 -2.62
CA PRO A 53 -1.20 0.00 -2.17
C PRO A 53 -0.79 1.02 -3.23
N MET A 54 -0.68 2.29 -2.83
CA MET A 54 -0.28 3.39 -3.71
C MET A 54 1.24 3.53 -3.75
N SER A 55 1.84 2.63 -4.51
CA SER A 55 3.28 2.42 -4.53
C SER A 55 3.88 2.62 -5.94
N CYS A 56 3.23 3.42 -6.79
CA CYS A 56 3.73 3.72 -8.13
C CYS A 56 3.60 5.21 -8.41
N THR A 57 4.58 5.78 -9.12
CA THR A 57 4.56 7.20 -9.48
C THR A 57 4.00 7.37 -10.89
N TYR A 58 3.11 8.34 -11.05
CA TYR A 58 2.50 8.70 -12.32
C TYR A 58 2.62 10.19 -12.59
N GLN A 59 2.43 10.56 -13.85
CA GLN A 59 2.17 11.91 -14.31
C GLN A 59 1.02 11.89 -15.34
N VAL A 60 0.24 12.96 -15.40
CA VAL A 60 -0.80 13.11 -16.44
C VAL A 60 -0.14 13.34 -17.80
N VAL A 61 -0.63 12.65 -18.82
CA VAL A 61 -0.22 12.80 -20.22
C VAL A 61 -1.43 12.82 -21.14
N LYS A 62 -1.26 13.31 -22.38
CA LYS A 62 -2.34 13.39 -23.39
C LYS A 62 -3.54 14.23 -22.97
N VAL A 63 -3.34 15.16 -22.04
CA VAL A 63 -4.31 16.18 -21.60
C VAL A 63 -3.69 17.54 -21.93
N ARG A 64 -4.49 18.47 -22.48
CA ARG A 64 -4.02 19.83 -22.76
C ARG A 64 -3.79 20.60 -21.45
N PRO A 65 -2.86 21.58 -21.38
CA PRO A 65 -2.63 22.36 -20.17
C PRO A 65 -3.86 23.10 -19.63
N SER A 66 -4.81 23.47 -20.50
CA SER A 66 -6.08 24.10 -20.13
C SER A 66 -7.22 23.11 -19.85
N SER A 67 -6.93 21.82 -19.78
CA SER A 67 -7.90 20.74 -19.58
C SER A 67 -7.50 19.87 -18.38
N PHE A 68 -8.43 19.01 -17.95
CA PHE A 68 -8.23 18.15 -16.80
C PHE A 68 -8.67 16.71 -17.08
N LEU A 69 -8.10 15.79 -16.31
CA LEU A 69 -8.47 14.39 -16.23
C LEU A 69 -9.37 14.18 -15.01
N ASN A 70 -10.56 13.64 -15.23
CA ASN A 70 -11.49 13.33 -14.15
C ASN A 70 -10.97 12.21 -13.24
N VAL A 71 -10.95 12.46 -11.93
CA VAL A 71 -10.82 11.46 -10.88
C VAL A 71 -12.22 11.06 -10.44
N ARG A 72 -12.53 9.76 -10.49
CA ARG A 72 -13.88 9.22 -10.23
C ARG A 72 -13.90 8.35 -8.98
N GLN A 73 -15.09 8.16 -8.41
CA GLN A 73 -15.27 7.34 -7.22
C GLN A 73 -14.92 5.85 -7.44
N GLY A 74 -14.96 5.37 -8.68
CA GLY A 74 -14.67 3.98 -9.01
C GLY A 74 -14.10 3.82 -10.43
N PRO A 75 -13.64 2.61 -10.79
CA PRO A 75 -13.00 2.32 -12.06
C PRO A 75 -14.03 2.23 -13.20
N GLY A 76 -14.41 3.37 -13.77
CA GLY A 76 -15.33 3.44 -14.91
C GLY A 76 -15.98 4.81 -15.11
N LEU A 77 -16.49 5.04 -16.32
CA LEU A 77 -17.16 6.29 -16.69
C LEU A 77 -18.51 6.49 -15.98
N ARG A 78 -19.15 5.41 -15.54
CA ARG A 78 -20.43 5.44 -14.78
C ARG A 78 -20.27 5.98 -13.35
N TYR A 79 -19.06 6.00 -12.81
CA TYR A 79 -18.81 6.51 -11.47
C TYR A 79 -18.71 8.03 -11.51
N ARG A 80 -19.32 8.70 -10.54
CA ARG A 80 -19.29 10.17 -10.47
C ARG A 80 -17.86 10.70 -10.35
N PRO A 81 -17.52 11.83 -10.99
CA PRO A 81 -16.30 12.57 -10.71
C PRO A 81 -16.28 13.05 -9.25
N ILE A 82 -15.10 13.02 -8.64
CA ILE A 82 -14.83 13.47 -7.26
C ILE A 82 -13.60 14.38 -7.17
N GLY A 83 -12.95 14.65 -8.30
CA GLY A 83 -11.78 15.50 -8.40
C GLY A 83 -11.21 15.52 -9.81
N GLU A 84 -10.14 16.28 -9.98
CA GLU A 84 -9.53 16.56 -11.26
C GLU A 84 -8.00 16.45 -11.12
N LEU A 85 -7.34 16.03 -12.19
CA LEU A 85 -5.89 16.05 -12.32
C LEU A 85 -5.49 16.81 -13.58
N THR A 86 -4.47 17.64 -13.46
CA THR A 86 -3.92 18.44 -14.56
C THR A 86 -2.50 18.02 -14.87
N THR A 87 -1.96 18.47 -16.00
CA THR A 87 -0.53 18.31 -16.28
C THR A 87 0.35 19.12 -15.33
N ALA A 88 -0.19 20.14 -14.66
CA ALA A 88 0.53 20.99 -13.70
C ALA A 88 0.72 20.32 -12.33
N ASP A 89 -0.07 19.30 -12.00
CA ASP A 89 0.06 18.53 -10.74
C ASP A 89 1.38 17.74 -10.67
N GLY A 90 2.09 17.63 -11.78
CA GLY A 90 3.39 16.98 -11.83
C GLY A 90 3.31 15.49 -11.53
N ARG A 91 4.04 15.05 -10.49
CA ARG A 91 4.18 13.64 -10.13
C ARG A 91 3.35 13.31 -8.89
N PHE A 92 2.58 12.24 -8.96
CA PHE A 92 1.75 11.77 -7.84
C PHE A 92 1.79 10.26 -7.69
N LEU A 93 1.35 9.79 -6.52
CA LEU A 93 1.29 8.37 -6.20
C LEU A 93 -0.04 7.76 -6.66
N GLY A 94 0.04 6.54 -7.15
CA GLY A 94 -1.10 5.71 -7.51
C GLY A 94 -0.79 4.24 -7.33
N ALA A 95 -1.81 3.40 -7.52
CA ALA A 95 -1.68 1.96 -7.49
C ALA A 95 -0.80 1.46 -8.65
N CYS A 96 0.00 0.43 -8.38
CA CYS A 96 0.74 -0.24 -9.43
C CYS A 96 -0.15 -1.15 -10.28
N GLY A 97 -1.24 -1.66 -9.70
CA GLY A 97 -2.24 -2.45 -10.41
C GLY A 97 -3.21 -1.55 -11.19
N VAL A 98 -3.55 -2.00 -12.40
CA VAL A 98 -4.60 -1.38 -13.23
C VAL A 98 -5.86 -2.23 -13.12
N THR A 99 -6.99 -1.62 -12.76
CA THR A 99 -8.29 -2.30 -12.69
C THR A 99 -9.17 -1.81 -13.82
N ARG A 100 -9.46 -2.68 -14.79
CA ARG A 100 -10.35 -2.37 -15.93
C ARG A 100 -9.94 -1.11 -16.72
N GLY A 101 -8.65 -0.85 -16.85
CA GLY A 101 -8.12 0.35 -17.51
C GLY A 101 -8.08 1.61 -16.63
N TRP A 102 -8.27 1.48 -15.31
CA TRP A 102 -8.21 2.59 -14.36
C TRP A 102 -7.13 2.36 -13.30
N VAL A 103 -6.50 3.45 -12.87
CA VAL A 103 -5.51 3.47 -11.79
C VAL A 103 -6.15 4.14 -10.58
N ALA A 104 -6.06 3.49 -9.42
CA ALA A 104 -6.44 4.10 -8.15
C ALA A 104 -5.35 5.08 -7.71
N LEU A 105 -5.73 6.25 -7.22
CA LEU A 105 -4.83 7.32 -6.82
C LEU A 105 -5.45 8.19 -5.73
N THR A 106 -4.65 9.04 -5.10
CA THR A 106 -5.14 10.05 -4.16
C THR A 106 -5.37 11.35 -4.92
N SER A 107 -6.61 11.84 -4.90
CA SER A 107 -6.96 13.15 -5.47
C SER A 107 -6.25 14.30 -4.73
N SER A 108 -6.22 15.49 -5.33
CA SER A 108 -5.77 16.73 -4.69
C SER A 108 -6.49 17.02 -3.37
N SER A 109 -7.72 16.53 -3.18
CA SER A 109 -8.49 16.64 -1.93
C SER A 109 -8.15 15.58 -0.86
N GLY A 110 -7.12 14.76 -1.07
CA GLY A 110 -6.72 13.68 -0.15
C GLY A 110 -7.60 12.42 -0.19
N ARG A 111 -8.67 12.41 -1.01
CA ARG A 111 -9.57 11.26 -1.16
C ARG A 111 -9.07 10.27 -2.20
N LEU A 112 -9.26 8.98 -1.93
CA LEU A 112 -9.00 7.90 -2.89
C LEU A 112 -10.00 7.98 -4.04
N GLY A 113 -9.48 7.92 -5.27
CA GLY A 113 -10.25 7.92 -6.50
C GLY A 113 -9.58 7.14 -7.60
N TRP A 114 -10.16 7.19 -8.79
CA TRP A 114 -9.76 6.42 -9.96
C TRP A 114 -9.67 7.32 -11.18
N ALA A 115 -8.55 7.24 -11.91
CA ALA A 115 -8.39 7.92 -13.19
C ALA A 115 -8.06 6.92 -14.31
N SER A 116 -8.40 7.29 -15.55
CA SER A 116 -8.18 6.43 -16.71
C SER A 116 -6.69 6.25 -16.98
N ALA A 117 -6.22 5.00 -17.02
CA ALA A 117 -4.82 4.66 -17.24
C ALA A 117 -4.30 5.17 -18.59
N GLY A 118 -5.19 5.33 -19.60
CA GLY A 118 -4.81 5.81 -20.93
C GLY A 118 -4.24 7.24 -20.96
N TYR A 119 -4.52 8.03 -19.92
CA TYR A 119 -4.06 9.41 -19.73
C TYR A 119 -2.97 9.53 -18.64
N LEU A 120 -2.45 8.41 -18.17
CA LEU A 120 -1.44 8.35 -17.14
C LEU A 120 -0.17 7.72 -17.69
N TYR A 121 0.96 8.39 -17.50
CA TYR A 121 2.26 7.79 -17.74
C TYR A 121 2.81 7.29 -16.41
N ARG A 122 2.93 5.97 -16.29
CA ARG A 122 3.64 5.35 -15.17
C ARG A 122 5.11 5.67 -15.32
N ILE A 123 5.63 6.51 -14.45
CA ILE A 123 7.05 6.79 -14.45
C ILE A 123 7.74 5.48 -14.05
N PRO A 124 8.72 5.00 -14.82
CA PRO A 124 9.58 3.91 -14.41
C PRO A 124 10.48 4.40 -13.26
N THR A 125 9.89 4.68 -12.10
CA THR A 125 10.59 4.76 -10.83
C THR A 125 10.56 3.36 -10.27
N PRO A 126 11.72 2.70 -10.11
CA PRO A 126 11.73 1.45 -9.37
C PRO A 126 11.39 1.82 -7.94
N HIS A 127 10.25 1.33 -7.50
CA HIS A 127 9.66 1.77 -6.26
C HIS A 127 10.47 1.20 -5.08
N PRO A 128 10.91 2.02 -4.10
CA PRO A 128 11.72 1.54 -2.98
C PRO A 128 11.05 0.41 -2.18
N SER A 129 9.72 0.37 -2.10
CA SER A 129 8.99 -0.67 -1.37
C SER A 129 8.64 -1.93 -2.18
N LEU A 130 8.95 -1.98 -3.48
CA LEU A 130 8.85 -3.20 -4.30
C LEU A 130 10.20 -3.84 -4.62
N ILE A 131 11.31 -3.19 -4.25
CA ILE A 131 12.57 -3.92 -4.15
C ILE A 131 12.53 -4.62 -2.80
N ARG A 132 12.27 -5.94 -2.78
CA ARG A 132 12.53 -6.75 -1.59
C ARG A 132 13.97 -6.46 -1.18
N ARG A 133 14.15 -5.70 -0.10
CA ARG A 133 15.49 -5.25 0.31
C ARG A 133 16.29 -6.52 0.57
N PRO A 134 17.43 -6.72 -0.11
CA PRO A 134 18.26 -7.87 0.18
C PRO A 134 18.71 -7.79 1.65
N ALA A 135 18.77 -8.92 2.33
CA ALA A 135 19.38 -8.97 3.66
C ALA A 135 20.83 -8.48 3.56
N LEU A 136 21.22 -7.62 4.50
CA LEU A 136 22.59 -7.10 4.58
C LEU A 136 23.44 -8.07 5.41
N SER A 137 23.82 -9.19 4.81
CA SER A 137 24.61 -10.23 5.49
C SER A 137 26.06 -10.29 5.02
N CYS A 138 26.47 -9.38 4.14
CA CYS A 138 27.84 -9.33 3.63
C CYS A 138 28.53 -8.04 4.05
N SER A 139 29.82 -8.12 4.34
CA SER A 139 30.60 -6.95 4.71
C SER A 139 31.34 -6.42 3.48
N TYR A 140 31.36 -5.11 3.30
CA TYR A 140 32.05 -4.41 2.22
C TYR A 140 32.91 -3.29 2.77
N ARG A 141 33.88 -2.84 1.98
CA ARG A 141 34.55 -1.55 2.12
C ARG A 141 34.51 -0.79 0.80
N VAL A 142 34.58 0.53 0.90
CA VAL A 142 34.73 1.39 -0.28
C VAL A 142 36.13 1.22 -0.88
N ALA A 143 36.21 1.07 -2.20
CA ALA A 143 37.44 0.88 -2.96
C ALA A 143 37.38 1.60 -4.32
N ASN A 144 38.54 1.81 -4.96
CA ASN A 144 38.65 2.40 -6.30
C ASN A 144 38.11 3.84 -6.43
N LEU A 145 38.09 4.62 -5.33
CA LEU A 145 37.86 6.05 -5.40
C LEU A 145 39.17 6.82 -5.51
N ARG A 146 39.07 8.02 -6.10
CA ARG A 146 40.15 9.00 -6.09
C ARG A 146 40.32 9.53 -4.66
N LYS A 147 41.55 9.93 -4.31
CA LYS A 147 41.85 10.52 -3.00
C LYS A 147 40.94 11.73 -2.74
N GLY A 148 40.17 11.70 -1.65
CA GLY A 148 39.19 12.74 -1.31
C GLY A 148 37.84 12.66 -2.04
N GLY A 149 37.51 11.52 -2.67
CA GLY A 149 36.21 11.30 -3.30
C GLY A 149 35.27 10.42 -2.47
N ASP A 150 33.97 10.71 -2.57
CA ASP A 150 32.92 9.99 -1.84
C ASP A 150 32.02 9.19 -2.78
N LEU A 151 31.69 7.96 -2.36
CA LEU A 151 30.72 7.11 -3.03
C LEU A 151 29.30 7.56 -2.71
N GLN A 152 28.54 7.91 -3.74
CA GLN A 152 27.17 8.38 -3.57
C GLN A 152 26.21 7.21 -3.30
N VAL A 153 25.42 7.33 -2.23
CA VAL A 153 24.32 6.43 -1.90
C VAL A 153 23.00 7.02 -2.37
N ARG A 154 22.17 6.18 -2.99
CA ARG A 154 20.92 6.61 -3.65
C ARG A 154 19.71 5.82 -3.14
N LYS A 155 18.51 6.40 -3.29
CA LYS A 155 17.24 5.73 -2.91
C LYS A 155 16.98 4.41 -3.64
N GLY A 156 17.66 4.15 -4.76
CA GLY A 156 17.51 2.91 -5.51
C GLY A 156 18.68 2.61 -6.45
N PRO A 157 18.69 1.42 -7.06
CA PRO A 157 19.77 0.95 -7.92
C PRO A 157 19.78 1.67 -9.29
N GLY A 158 20.44 2.81 -9.36
CA GLY A 158 20.63 3.56 -10.60
C GLY A 158 21.04 5.02 -10.41
N LEU A 159 21.53 5.65 -11.48
CA LEU A 159 21.94 7.06 -11.45
C LEU A 159 20.77 8.05 -11.46
N THR A 160 19.59 7.62 -11.89
CA THR A 160 18.37 8.44 -11.96
C THR A 160 17.68 8.62 -10.60
N TYR A 161 18.12 7.91 -9.57
CA TYR A 161 17.55 8.01 -8.23
C TYR A 161 18.20 9.14 -7.45
N GLU A 162 17.40 9.75 -6.60
CA GLU A 162 17.83 10.76 -5.64
C GLU A 162 18.99 10.25 -4.78
N ARG A 163 19.95 11.14 -4.54
CA ARG A 163 21.08 10.94 -3.64
C ARG A 163 20.61 11.18 -2.21
N ILE A 164 20.94 10.28 -1.30
CA ILE A 164 20.50 10.31 0.11
C ILE A 164 21.64 10.28 1.12
N GLY A 165 22.87 10.09 0.65
CA GLY A 165 24.04 10.10 1.50
C GLY A 165 25.29 9.73 0.73
N THR A 166 26.37 9.56 1.47
CA THR A 166 27.69 9.20 0.97
C THR A 166 28.29 8.07 1.80
N LEU A 167 29.24 7.37 1.21
CA LEU A 167 30.15 6.44 1.87
C LEU A 167 31.58 6.78 1.40
N ASP A 168 32.54 6.78 2.30
CA ASP A 168 33.93 7.04 1.98
C ASP A 168 34.85 5.88 2.41
N GLN A 169 36.15 6.04 2.20
CA GLN A 169 37.13 5.01 2.57
C GLN A 169 37.44 4.99 4.08
N ALA A 170 37.16 6.09 4.80
CA ALA A 170 37.35 6.23 6.24
C ALA A 170 36.22 5.58 7.05
N ASP A 171 35.02 5.41 6.48
CA ASP A 171 33.90 4.66 7.06
C ASP A 171 34.23 3.19 7.37
N GLY A 172 35.34 2.67 6.84
CA GLY A 172 35.80 1.31 7.12
C GLY A 172 34.90 0.25 6.48
N ARG A 173 34.50 -0.76 7.26
CA ARG A 173 33.67 -1.88 6.77
C ARG A 173 32.22 -1.70 7.19
N PHE A 174 31.30 -1.87 6.26
CA PHE A 174 29.86 -1.77 6.49
C PHE A 174 29.10 -2.97 5.91
N ALA A 175 27.87 -3.14 6.37
CA ALA A 175 26.98 -4.19 5.90
C ALA A 175 26.35 -3.83 4.54
N GLY A 176 26.31 -4.82 3.65
CA GLY A 176 25.77 -4.72 2.31
C GLY A 176 25.13 -6.02 1.85
N ALA A 177 24.35 -5.95 0.77
CA ALA A 177 23.76 -7.12 0.14
C ALA A 177 24.84 -8.03 -0.45
N CYS A 178 24.68 -9.35 -0.32
CA CYS A 178 25.62 -10.31 -0.89
C CYS A 178 25.56 -10.39 -2.42
N SER A 179 24.51 -9.84 -3.04
CA SER A 179 24.30 -9.84 -4.48
C SER A 179 24.03 -8.43 -4.99
N ALA A 180 24.65 -8.08 -6.11
CA ALA A 180 24.41 -6.82 -6.79
C ALA A 180 23.21 -6.96 -7.74
N TRP A 181 22.34 -5.96 -7.74
CA TRP A 181 21.25 -5.82 -8.71
C TRP A 181 21.67 -4.82 -9.78
N ARG A 182 21.90 -5.29 -11.02
CA ARG A 182 22.29 -4.44 -12.16
C ARG A 182 23.49 -3.51 -11.87
N GLY A 183 24.48 -4.02 -11.13
CA GLY A 183 25.69 -3.25 -10.76
C GLY A 183 25.54 -2.35 -9.53
N TRP A 184 24.49 -2.53 -8.73
CA TRP A 184 24.25 -1.79 -7.49
C TRP A 184 24.08 -2.74 -6.32
N VAL A 185 24.64 -2.38 -5.17
CA VAL A 185 24.54 -3.14 -3.91
C VAL A 185 23.69 -2.33 -2.94
N ALA A 186 22.74 -3.00 -2.27
CA ALA A 186 22.02 -2.38 -1.17
C ALA A 186 22.96 -2.26 0.04
N VAL A 187 23.00 -1.08 0.64
CA VAL A 187 23.89 -0.71 1.74
C VAL A 187 23.10 0.08 2.79
N THR A 188 23.78 0.46 3.86
CA THR A 188 23.31 1.46 4.82
C THR A 188 24.30 2.62 4.78
N THR A 189 23.81 3.87 4.81
CA THR A 189 24.66 5.07 4.94
C THR A 189 25.33 5.11 6.31
N SER A 190 26.34 5.96 6.48
CA SER A 190 26.95 6.28 7.77
C SER A 190 25.90 6.68 8.83
N ASP A 191 24.88 7.44 8.41
CA ASP A 191 23.75 7.87 9.27
C ASP A 191 22.69 6.78 9.51
N GLY A 192 22.93 5.53 9.11
CA GLY A 192 21.99 4.42 9.33
C GLY A 192 20.82 4.36 8.33
N GLN A 193 20.79 5.21 7.30
CA GLN A 193 19.71 5.21 6.32
C GLN A 193 19.92 4.12 5.25
N PRO A 194 18.86 3.38 4.87
CA PRO A 194 18.97 2.36 3.84
C PRO A 194 19.12 2.99 2.44
N GLY A 195 20.03 2.44 1.62
CA GLY A 195 20.26 2.95 0.27
C GLY A 195 20.96 1.97 -0.67
N TRP A 196 21.37 2.47 -1.84
CA TRP A 196 22.06 1.72 -2.89
C TRP A 196 23.31 2.44 -3.34
N ALA A 197 24.41 1.69 -3.47
CA ALA A 197 25.69 2.18 -3.94
C ALA A 197 26.20 1.35 -5.12
N SER A 198 27.00 1.95 -5.99
CA SER A 198 27.54 1.28 -7.18
C SER A 198 28.54 0.19 -6.78
N SER A 199 28.34 -1.02 -7.27
CA SER A 199 29.20 -2.18 -6.95
C SER A 199 30.64 -2.00 -7.44
N ARG A 200 30.88 -1.11 -8.41
CA ARG A 200 32.22 -0.82 -8.96
C ARG A 200 33.18 -0.25 -7.92
N TYR A 201 32.64 0.38 -6.89
CA TYR A 201 33.39 1.04 -5.82
C TYR A 201 33.30 0.28 -4.50
N LEU A 202 32.80 -0.96 -4.52
CA LEU A 202 32.62 -1.78 -3.34
C LEU A 202 33.45 -3.06 -3.45
N LYS A 203 34.26 -3.33 -2.43
CA LYS A 203 35.01 -4.57 -2.31
C LYS A 203 34.48 -5.34 -1.10
N LYS A 204 34.02 -6.56 -1.34
CA LYS A 204 33.60 -7.51 -0.31
C LYS A 204 34.80 -7.92 0.54
#